data_AF-A0A939X759-F1
#
_entry.id   AF-A0A939X759-F1
#
_cell.length_a   1.000
_cell.length_b   1.000
_cell.length_c   1.000
_cell.angle_alpha   90.00
_cell.angle_beta   90.00
_cell.angle_gamma   90.00
#
_symmetry.space_group_name_H-M   'P 1'
#
loop_
_entity.id
_entity.type
_entity.pdbx_description
1 polymer ?
#
loop_
_entity_poly.entity_id
_entity_poly.type
_entity_poly.pdbx_seq_one_letter_code
_entity_poly.pdbx_strand_id
1 'polypeptide(L)'
;MRESFIFHAEYIEDLPEEYKARFIEYTVNYGLTGESPEIEDGTLESTVWKKIARRIDAEADKYRVISERRKEAALKRYAKYYGEQPKAEKPAPAPAESEEKPKEKKTFKKPTVEEIAAYCAERKNSVDAQAFFDFYESKGWKVGAVKMSDWRASVRTWEKRDASEKRARSKTIWNDGTTDADTSEYESMF
;
A
#
# COMPACT_ATOMS: atom_id res chain seq x y z
N MET A 1 -1.08 -8.08 -23.07
CA MET A 1 -2.30 -8.17 -22.24
C MET A 1 -2.07 -7.35 -20.98
N ARG A 2 -2.89 -6.32 -20.72
CA ARG A 2 -2.79 -5.51 -19.50
C ARG A 2 -3.52 -6.29 -18.38
N GLU A 3 -2.87 -6.54 -17.24
CA GLU A 3 -3.46 -7.33 -16.14
C GLU A 3 -4.63 -6.60 -15.44
N SER A 4 -4.74 -5.28 -15.61
CA SER A 4 -5.80 -4.44 -15.04
C SER A 4 -6.03 -3.20 -15.89
N PHE A 5 -7.29 -2.79 -16.09
CA PHE A 5 -7.67 -1.51 -16.69
C PHE A 5 -8.74 -0.82 -15.83
N ILE A 6 -8.79 0.51 -15.88
CA ILE A 6 -9.82 1.29 -15.19
C ILE A 6 -10.88 1.68 -16.21
N PHE A 7 -12.11 1.29 -15.95
CA PHE A 7 -13.27 1.66 -16.74
C PHE A 7 -13.91 2.91 -16.15
N HIS A 8 -14.03 3.99 -16.93
CA HIS A 8 -14.72 5.21 -16.51
C HIS A 8 -16.05 5.33 -17.24
N ALA A 9 -17.14 5.47 -16.48
CA ALA A 9 -18.50 5.57 -17.02
C ALA A 9 -18.69 6.83 -17.89
N GLU A 10 -17.94 7.90 -17.59
CA GLU A 10 -17.90 9.15 -18.36
C GLU A 10 -17.60 8.94 -19.86
N TYR A 11 -16.99 7.81 -20.25
CA TYR A 11 -16.69 7.49 -21.64
C TYR A 11 -17.95 7.24 -22.48
N ILE A 12 -19.06 6.88 -21.83
CA ILE A 12 -20.30 6.41 -22.47
C ILE A 12 -21.56 7.07 -21.94
N GLU A 13 -21.52 7.76 -20.80
CA GLU A 13 -22.69 8.46 -20.25
C GLU A 13 -23.32 9.43 -21.26
N ASP A 14 -22.48 10.18 -21.99
CA ASP A 14 -22.91 11.15 -22.99
C ASP A 14 -23.23 10.54 -24.36
N LEU A 15 -23.03 9.22 -24.55
CA LEU A 15 -23.33 8.56 -25.82
C LEU A 15 -24.81 8.19 -25.91
N PRO A 16 -25.42 8.23 -27.12
CA PRO A 16 -26.79 7.75 -27.29
C PRO A 16 -26.88 6.26 -26.94
N GLU A 17 -28.04 5.83 -26.42
CA GLU A 17 -28.22 4.50 -25.83
C GLU A 17 -27.85 3.35 -26.78
N GLU A 18 -28.16 3.50 -28.07
CA GLU A 18 -27.81 2.57 -29.15
C GLU A 18 -26.30 2.36 -29.38
N TYR A 19 -25.46 3.27 -28.88
CA TYR A 19 -24.00 3.18 -28.96
C TYR A 19 -23.37 2.70 -27.66
N LYS A 20 -24.04 2.85 -26.50
CA LYS A 20 -23.44 2.56 -25.19
C LYS A 20 -22.94 1.13 -25.08
N ALA A 21 -23.78 0.15 -25.42
CA ALA A 21 -23.42 -1.26 -25.34
C ALA A 21 -22.19 -1.59 -26.21
N ARG A 22 -22.14 -1.08 -27.44
CA ARG A 22 -21.01 -1.29 -28.36
C ARG A 22 -19.73 -0.67 -27.84
N PHE A 23 -19.79 0.56 -27.34
CA PHE A 23 -18.61 1.22 -26.80
C PHE A 23 -18.11 0.60 -25.49
N ILE A 24 -19.01 0.09 -24.64
CA ILE A 24 -18.62 -0.74 -23.48
C ILE A 24 -17.78 -1.92 -23.96
N GLU A 25 -18.27 -2.69 -24.92
CA GLU A 25 -17.56 -3.84 -25.46
C GLU A 25 -16.19 -3.46 -26.03
N TYR A 26 -16.13 -2.38 -26.83
CA TYR A 26 -14.87 -1.88 -27.38
C TYR A 26 -13.87 -1.50 -26.30
N THR A 27 -14.29 -0.76 -25.28
CA THR A 27 -13.40 -0.35 -24.18
C THR A 27 -12.88 -1.53 -23.36
N VAL A 28 -13.74 -2.51 -23.07
CA VAL A 28 -13.36 -3.70 -22.30
C VAL A 28 -12.38 -4.55 -23.11
N ASN A 29 -12.69 -4.82 -24.39
CA ASN A 29 -11.81 -5.59 -25.26
C ASN A 29 -10.45 -4.90 -25.42
N TYR A 30 -10.43 -3.60 -25.72
CA TYR A 30 -9.19 -2.84 -25.84
C TYR A 30 -8.41 -2.73 -24.52
N GLY A 31 -9.11 -2.64 -23.39
CA GLY A 31 -8.50 -2.63 -22.07
C GLY A 31 -7.73 -3.92 -21.78
N LEU A 32 -8.35 -5.06 -22.11
CA LEU A 32 -7.82 -6.40 -21.85
C LEU A 32 -6.80 -6.85 -22.90
N THR A 33 -7.19 -6.85 -24.17
CA THR A 33 -6.39 -7.40 -25.28
C THR A 33 -5.43 -6.37 -25.88
N GLY A 34 -5.83 -5.09 -25.88
CA GLY A 34 -5.12 -4.01 -26.59
C GLY A 34 -5.51 -3.91 -28.08
N GLU A 35 -6.48 -4.70 -28.53
CA GLU A 35 -6.93 -4.71 -29.92
C GLU A 35 -8.03 -3.68 -30.14
N SER A 36 -7.86 -2.87 -31.19
CA SER A 36 -8.85 -1.86 -31.55
C SER A 36 -10.03 -2.50 -32.29
N PRO A 37 -11.27 -2.04 -32.04
CA PRO A 37 -12.45 -2.50 -32.74
C PRO A 37 -12.40 -2.21 -34.24
N GLU A 38 -13.03 -3.07 -35.02
CA GLU A 38 -13.18 -2.92 -36.47
C GLU A 38 -14.25 -1.87 -36.78
N ILE A 39 -13.85 -0.60 -36.77
CA ILE A 39 -14.71 0.53 -37.11
C ILE A 39 -14.18 1.19 -38.38
N GLU A 40 -15.08 1.51 -39.32
CA GLU A 40 -14.71 2.21 -40.55
C GLU A 40 -14.13 3.59 -40.26
N ASP A 41 -12.95 3.86 -40.81
CA ASP A 41 -12.21 5.11 -40.60
C ASP A 41 -12.96 6.31 -41.22
N GLY A 42 -13.08 7.39 -40.45
CA GLY A 42 -13.75 8.63 -40.89
C GLY A 42 -15.22 8.73 -40.44
N THR A 43 -15.77 7.66 -39.86
CA THR A 43 -17.08 7.69 -39.20
C THR A 43 -17.02 8.42 -37.85
N LEU A 44 -18.18 8.91 -37.38
CA LEU A 44 -18.29 9.49 -36.04
C LEU A 44 -17.87 8.48 -34.96
N GLU A 45 -18.27 7.21 -35.10
CA GLU A 45 -17.87 6.12 -34.21
C GLU A 45 -16.34 6.01 -34.11
N SER A 46 -15.63 6.04 -35.23
CA SER A 46 -14.16 5.96 -35.24
C SER A 46 -13.50 7.15 -34.52
N THR A 47 -14.09 8.35 -34.61
CA THR A 47 -13.54 9.54 -33.96
C THR A 47 -13.76 9.56 -32.46
N VAL A 48 -14.93 9.11 -32.00
CA VAL A 48 -15.24 8.94 -30.58
C VAL A 48 -14.32 7.87 -29.99
N TRP A 49 -14.18 6.73 -30.68
CA TRP A 49 -13.30 5.65 -30.27
C TRP A 49 -11.85 6.13 -30.09
N LYS A 50 -11.30 6.85 -31.07
CA LYS A 50 -9.93 7.41 -30.99
C LYS A 50 -9.72 8.31 -29.78
N LYS A 51 -10.74 9.05 -29.33
CA LYS A 51 -10.65 9.87 -28.11
C LYS A 51 -10.63 9.03 -26.84
N ILE A 52 -11.49 8.00 -26.77
CA ILE A 52 -11.55 7.08 -25.63
C ILE A 52 -10.25 6.26 -25.53
N ALA A 53 -9.78 5.69 -26.65
CA ALA A 53 -8.53 4.94 -26.70
C ALA A 53 -7.33 5.75 -26.21
N ARG A 54 -7.20 7.02 -26.65
CA ARG A 54 -6.14 7.93 -26.18
C ARG A 54 -6.16 8.15 -24.66
N ARG A 55 -7.35 8.23 -24.05
CA ARG A 55 -7.46 8.35 -22.58
C ARG A 55 -7.00 7.07 -21.89
N ILE A 56 -7.48 5.92 -22.37
CA ILE A 56 -7.09 4.61 -21.83
C ILE A 56 -5.57 4.44 -21.88
N ASP A 57 -4.94 4.79 -23.01
CA ASP A 57 -3.49 4.69 -23.18
C ASP A 57 -2.72 5.66 -22.28
N ALA A 58 -3.16 6.92 -22.20
CA ALA A 58 -2.53 7.91 -21.32
C ALA A 58 -2.58 7.48 -19.84
N GLU A 59 -3.69 6.87 -19.42
CA GLU A 59 -3.85 6.36 -18.07
C GLU A 59 -3.00 5.10 -17.84
N ALA A 60 -2.96 4.17 -18.78
CA ALA A 60 -2.09 3.00 -18.73
C ALA A 60 -0.61 3.39 -18.61
N ASP A 61 -0.16 4.38 -19.39
CA ASP A 61 1.20 4.92 -19.34
C ASP A 61 1.51 5.56 -18.00
N LYS A 62 0.57 6.35 -17.45
CA LYS A 62 0.71 6.95 -16.11
C LYS A 62 0.90 5.88 -15.03
N TYR A 63 0.08 4.83 -15.02
CA TYR A 63 0.21 3.74 -14.05
C TYR A 63 1.50 2.95 -14.24
N ARG A 64 1.93 2.71 -15.48
CA ARG A 64 3.21 2.04 -15.77
C ARG A 64 4.39 2.82 -15.18
N VAL A 65 4.45 4.13 -15.43
CA VAL A 65 5.52 5.00 -14.91
C VAL A 65 5.51 5.04 -13.37
N ILE A 66 4.34 5.16 -12.75
CA ILE A 66 4.22 5.15 -11.29
C ILE A 66 4.68 3.79 -10.72
N SER A 67 4.27 2.69 -11.36
CA SER A 67 4.63 1.33 -10.95
C SER A 67 6.14 1.10 -11.02
N GLU A 68 6.77 1.45 -12.14
CA GLU A 68 8.23 1.35 -12.31
C GLU A 68 8.97 2.20 -11.27
N ARG A 69 8.55 3.45 -11.06
CA ARG A 69 9.16 4.32 -10.03
C ARG A 69 9.02 3.74 -8.62
N ARG A 70 7.88 3.10 -8.30
CA ARG A 70 7.66 2.42 -7.00
C ARG A 70 8.55 1.19 -6.89
N LYS A 71 8.69 0.40 -7.96
CA LYS A 71 9.56 -0.77 -8.04
C LYS A 71 11.03 -0.38 -7.86
N GLU A 72 11.50 0.66 -8.54
CA GLU A 72 12.85 1.19 -8.34
C GLU A 72 13.09 1.68 -6.91
N ALA A 73 12.13 2.42 -6.34
CA ALA A 73 12.24 2.88 -4.95
C ALA A 73 12.29 1.71 -3.97
N ALA A 74 11.51 0.65 -4.21
CA ALA A 74 11.56 -0.58 -3.43
C ALA A 74 12.91 -1.30 -3.59
N LEU A 75 13.43 -1.42 -4.82
CA LEU A 75 14.74 -2.00 -5.10
C LEU A 75 15.89 -1.20 -4.46
N LYS A 76 15.87 0.13 -4.54
CA LYS A 76 16.85 1.00 -3.88
C LYS A 76 16.82 0.85 -2.37
N ARG A 77 15.62 0.79 -1.77
CA ARG A 77 15.47 0.48 -0.33
C ARG A 77 16.02 -0.90 -0.01
N TYR A 78 15.68 -1.91 -0.81
CA TYR A 78 16.18 -3.26 -0.63
C TYR A 78 17.72 -3.32 -0.72
N ALA A 79 18.31 -2.71 -1.75
CA ALA A 79 19.75 -2.62 -1.92
C ALA A 79 20.43 -1.87 -0.76
N LYS A 80 19.82 -0.80 -0.23
CA LYS A 80 20.34 -0.10 0.95
C LYS A 80 20.38 -0.98 2.20
N TYR A 81 19.41 -1.86 2.38
CA TYR A 81 19.33 -2.73 3.57
C TYR A 81 20.07 -4.06 3.41
N TYR A 82 20.23 -4.56 2.19
CA TYR A 82 20.78 -5.90 1.91
C TYR A 82 22.02 -5.91 1.00
N GLY A 83 22.39 -4.80 0.36
CA GLY A 83 23.48 -4.70 -0.61
C GLY A 83 24.89 -4.54 -0.03
N GLU A 84 25.00 -4.39 1.30
CA GLU A 84 26.29 -4.26 2.00
C GLU A 84 26.60 -5.47 2.90
N GLN A 85 25.76 -6.51 2.84
CA GLN A 85 26.06 -7.80 3.42
C GLN A 85 26.65 -8.71 2.33
N PRO A 86 27.78 -9.40 2.56
CA PRO A 86 28.23 -10.42 1.62
C PRO A 86 27.12 -11.47 1.49
N LYS A 87 26.74 -11.70 0.23
CA LYS A 87 25.62 -12.55 -0.21
C LYS A 87 25.77 -13.97 0.36
N ALA A 88 25.11 -14.26 1.47
CA ALA A 88 24.74 -15.64 1.77
C ALA A 88 23.61 -16.01 0.81
N GLU A 89 23.93 -16.79 -0.23
CA GLU A 89 22.95 -17.43 -1.09
C GLU A 89 21.88 -18.12 -0.24
N LYS A 90 20.61 -17.79 -0.49
CA LYS A 90 19.49 -18.61 -0.03
C LYS A 90 19.28 -19.71 -1.08
N PRO A 91 19.50 -21.00 -0.76
CA PRO A 91 19.01 -22.07 -1.61
C PRO A 91 17.49 -22.23 -1.45
N ALA A 92 16.83 -22.73 -2.51
CA ALA A 92 15.43 -23.13 -2.54
C ALA A 92 15.11 -24.22 -1.48
N PRO A 93 13.85 -24.41 -1.07
CA PRO A 93 13.53 -25.24 0.10
C PRO A 93 13.49 -26.75 -0.22
N ALA A 94 13.99 -27.53 0.76
CA ALA A 94 13.85 -28.98 1.04
C ALA A 94 15.02 -29.91 0.61
N PRO A 95 15.27 -31.03 1.33
CA PRO A 95 15.21 -31.28 2.79
C PRO A 95 16.50 -31.93 3.37
N ALA A 96 16.65 -31.82 4.71
CA ALA A 96 17.39 -32.68 5.66
C ALA A 96 18.90 -33.02 5.49
N GLU A 97 19.60 -32.99 6.64
CA GLU A 97 20.96 -33.48 6.96
C GLU A 97 22.13 -32.72 6.29
N SER A 98 23.24 -32.36 6.94
CA SER A 98 23.87 -32.72 8.22
C SER A 98 24.89 -31.64 8.63
N GLU A 99 25.08 -31.51 9.94
CA GLU A 99 26.15 -30.92 10.77
C GLU A 99 27.30 -30.07 10.19
N GLU A 100 27.53 -28.89 10.79
CA GLU A 100 28.85 -28.47 11.33
C GLU A 100 28.74 -27.22 12.26
N LYS A 101 29.70 -27.11 13.21
CA LYS A 101 29.70 -26.43 14.54
C LYS A 101 29.54 -24.88 14.60
N PRO A 102 29.25 -24.30 15.80
CA PRO A 102 28.35 -23.15 15.95
C PRO A 102 29.06 -21.79 15.97
N LYS A 103 28.69 -20.90 15.05
CA LYS A 103 28.62 -19.47 15.37
C LYS A 103 27.32 -19.27 16.13
N GLU A 104 27.35 -18.67 17.32
CA GLU A 104 26.17 -18.28 18.09
C GLU A 104 25.29 -17.36 17.24
N LYS A 105 24.44 -17.97 16.39
CA LYS A 105 23.30 -17.31 15.79
C LYS A 105 22.49 -16.89 17.00
N LYS A 106 22.42 -15.59 17.28
CA LYS A 106 21.45 -15.03 18.24
C LYS A 106 20.08 -15.45 17.74
N THR A 107 19.65 -16.63 18.18
CA THR A 107 18.31 -17.14 17.93
C THR A 107 17.41 -16.09 18.53
N PHE A 108 16.50 -15.59 17.69
CA PHE A 108 15.52 -14.64 18.15
C PHE A 108 14.73 -15.28 19.29
N LYS A 109 15.05 -14.91 20.53
CA LYS A 109 14.29 -15.30 21.70
C LYS A 109 13.11 -14.36 21.76
N LYS A 110 11.91 -14.94 21.62
CA LYS A 110 10.66 -14.24 21.84
C LYS A 110 10.73 -13.58 23.23
N PRO A 111 10.66 -12.25 23.34
CA PRO A 111 10.68 -11.60 24.62
C PRO A 111 9.39 -11.87 25.38
N THR A 112 9.43 -11.77 26.70
CA THR A 112 8.21 -11.69 27.50
C THR A 112 7.69 -10.26 27.55
N VAL A 113 6.42 -10.08 27.90
CA VAL A 113 5.82 -8.75 28.09
C VAL A 113 6.60 -7.97 29.17
N GLU A 114 7.04 -8.65 30.22
CA GLU A 114 7.85 -8.06 31.30
C GLU A 114 9.19 -7.52 30.81
N GLU A 115 9.89 -8.27 29.95
CA GLU A 115 11.15 -7.82 29.35
C GLU A 115 10.96 -6.58 28.48
N ILE A 116 9.85 -6.52 27.73
CA ILE A 116 9.49 -5.36 26.92
C ILE A 116 9.17 -4.17 27.82
N ALA A 117 8.37 -4.37 28.87
CA ALA A 117 7.99 -3.34 29.84
C ALA A 117 9.22 -2.77 30.56
N ALA A 118 10.13 -3.63 31.02
CA ALA A 118 11.38 -3.22 31.64
C ALA A 118 12.24 -2.37 30.70
N TYR A 119 12.34 -2.77 29.42
CA TYR A 119 13.09 -2.02 28.42
C TYR A 119 12.42 -0.68 28.05
N CYS A 120 11.09 -0.62 28.00
CA CYS A 120 10.34 0.62 27.82
C CYS A 120 10.55 1.58 29.00
N ALA A 121 10.52 1.07 30.23
CA ALA A 121 10.77 1.83 31.45
C ALA A 121 12.20 2.36 31.54
N GLU A 122 13.21 1.54 31.23
CA GLU A 122 14.63 1.94 31.18
C GLU A 122 14.84 3.13 30.24
N ARG A 123 14.15 3.11 29.09
CA ARG A 123 14.23 4.17 28.08
C ARG A 123 13.31 5.35 28.34
N LYS A 124 12.43 5.27 29.35
CA LYS A 124 11.39 6.27 29.65
C LYS A 124 10.52 6.60 28.44
N ASN A 125 10.16 5.58 27.65
CA ASN A 125 9.26 5.76 26.51
C ASN A 125 7.79 5.55 26.92
N SER A 126 6.86 5.90 26.02
CA SER A 126 5.41 5.76 26.24
C SER A 126 4.79 4.60 25.46
N VAL A 127 5.61 3.61 25.09
CA VAL A 127 5.14 2.45 24.33
C VAL A 127 4.46 1.46 25.28
N ASP A 128 3.21 1.10 24.97
CA ASP A 128 2.51 0.02 25.66
C ASP A 128 3.13 -1.33 25.30
N ALA A 129 3.71 -1.99 26.31
CA ALA A 129 4.39 -3.28 26.15
C ALA A 129 3.43 -4.41 25.75
N GLN A 130 2.19 -4.38 26.24
CA GLN A 130 1.18 -5.39 25.94
C GLN A 130 0.75 -5.28 24.47
N ALA A 131 0.39 -4.07 24.03
CA ALA A 131 0.03 -3.80 22.64
C ALA A 131 1.18 -4.13 21.66
N PHE A 132 2.43 -3.87 22.04
CA PHE A 132 3.60 -4.25 21.25
C PHE A 132 3.73 -5.77 21.11
N PHE A 133 3.57 -6.51 22.21
CA PHE A 133 3.66 -7.97 22.22
C PHE A 133 2.57 -8.59 21.35
N ASP A 134 1.31 -8.21 21.55
CA ASP A 134 0.16 -8.77 20.82
C ASP A 134 0.23 -8.51 19.31
N PHE A 135 0.71 -7.32 18.91
CA PHE A 135 0.91 -6.98 17.50
C PHE A 135 1.94 -7.88 16.82
N TYR A 136 3.05 -8.19 17.48
CA TYR A 136 4.07 -9.05 16.88
C TYR A 136 3.76 -10.53 17.07
N GLU A 137 3.03 -10.91 18.12
CA GLU A 137 2.53 -12.27 18.30
C GLU A 137 1.58 -12.67 17.17
N SER A 138 0.58 -11.83 16.87
CA SER A 138 -0.35 -12.04 15.75
C SER A 138 0.34 -12.08 14.37
N LYS A 139 1.54 -11.50 14.24
CA LYS A 139 2.35 -11.51 13.01
C LYS A 139 3.40 -12.63 12.98
N GLY A 140 3.45 -13.48 13.99
CA GLY A 140 4.46 -14.53 14.13
C GLY A 140 5.88 -13.98 14.23
N TRP A 141 6.04 -12.83 14.89
CA TRP A 141 7.31 -12.11 15.07
C TRP A 141 8.00 -11.79 13.74
N LYS A 142 7.26 -11.19 12.81
CA LYS A 142 7.75 -10.72 11.51
C LYS A 142 7.65 -9.20 11.39
N VAL A 143 8.63 -8.60 10.73
CA VAL A 143 8.62 -7.19 10.29
C VAL A 143 8.54 -7.19 8.77
N GLY A 144 7.37 -6.89 8.22
CA GLY A 144 7.10 -7.07 6.79
C GLY A 144 7.16 -8.56 6.41
N ALA A 145 7.98 -8.89 5.39
CA ALA A 145 8.17 -10.27 4.93
C ALA A 145 9.24 -11.06 5.70
N VAL A 146 9.97 -10.42 6.63
CA VAL A 146 11.16 -11.00 7.26
C VAL A 146 10.91 -11.27 8.75
N LYS A 147 11.43 -12.39 9.28
CA LYS A 147 11.38 -12.71 10.71
C LYS A 147 12.20 -11.69 11.50
N MET A 148 11.65 -11.23 12.62
CA MET A 148 12.28 -10.27 13.50
C MET A 148 13.58 -10.85 14.08
N SER A 149 14.64 -10.06 14.07
CA SER A 149 15.95 -10.39 14.64
C SER A 149 16.22 -9.66 15.96
N ASP A 150 15.67 -8.45 16.14
CA ASP A 150 15.81 -7.65 17.35
C ASP A 150 14.51 -6.91 17.68
N TRP A 151 13.85 -7.33 18.77
CA TRP A 151 12.62 -6.70 19.25
C TRP A 151 12.89 -5.34 19.88
N ARG A 152 14.07 -5.12 20.48
CA ARG A 152 14.44 -3.83 21.10
C ARG A 152 14.60 -2.73 20.04
N ALA A 153 15.11 -3.08 18.86
CA ALA A 153 15.15 -2.18 17.70
C ALA A 153 13.74 -1.83 17.19
N SER A 154 12.82 -2.80 17.26
CA SER A 154 11.43 -2.60 16.86
C SER A 154 10.69 -1.66 17.83
N VAL A 155 10.93 -1.78 19.15
CA VAL A 155 10.42 -0.85 20.17
C VAL A 155 10.86 0.59 19.88
N ARG A 156 12.14 0.81 19.52
CA ARG A 156 12.65 2.16 19.15
C ARG A 156 11.93 2.76 17.94
N THR A 157 11.46 1.92 17.02
CA THR A 157 10.71 2.38 15.84
C THR A 157 9.26 2.68 16.19
N TRP A 158 8.65 1.86 17.05
CA TRP A 158 7.32 2.08 17.62
C TRP A 158 7.22 3.40 18.39
N GLU A 159 8.24 3.71 19.19
CA GLU A 159 8.36 4.99 19.92
C GLU A 159 8.25 6.20 18.97
N LYS A 160 8.98 6.20 17.85
CA LYS A 160 8.94 7.29 16.86
C LYS A 160 7.57 7.42 16.19
N ARG A 161 6.92 6.28 15.94
CA ARG A 161 5.59 6.24 15.31
C ARG A 161 4.53 6.82 16.23
N ASP A 162 4.49 6.41 17.49
CA ASP A 162 3.52 6.91 18.47
C ASP A 162 3.67 8.42 18.70
N ALA A 163 4.91 8.92 18.76
CA ALA A 163 5.17 10.37 18.82
C ALA A 163 4.63 11.13 17.59
N SER A 164 4.80 10.56 16.39
CA SER A 164 4.27 11.16 15.15
C SER A 164 2.74 11.12 15.07
N GLU A 165 2.11 10.03 15.52
CA GLU A 165 0.65 9.87 15.54
C GLU A 165 -0.01 10.76 16.61
N LYS A 166 0.64 10.96 17.77
CA LYS A 166 0.21 11.94 18.77
C LYS A 166 0.27 13.37 18.23
N ARG A 167 1.35 13.74 17.53
CA ARG A 167 1.50 15.06 16.89
C ARG A 167 0.52 15.28 15.72
N ALA A 168 0.18 14.22 14.98
CA ALA A 168 -0.82 14.29 13.92
C ALA A 168 -2.22 14.50 14.50
N ARG A 169 -2.61 13.72 15.53
CA ARG A 169 -3.91 13.86 16.22
C ARG A 169 -4.09 15.23 16.87
N SER A 170 -3.04 15.80 17.47
CA SER A 170 -3.12 17.16 18.03
C SER A 170 -3.31 18.25 16.98
N LYS A 171 -2.88 18.01 15.73
CA LYS A 171 -3.06 18.98 14.63
C LYS A 171 -4.48 18.95 14.05
N THR A 172 -5.18 17.82 14.17
CA THR A 172 -6.57 17.68 13.74
C THR A 172 -7.55 18.45 14.64
N ILE A 173 -7.28 18.54 15.96
CA ILE A 173 -8.20 19.16 16.93
C ILE A 173 -8.28 20.70 16.81
N TRP A 174 -7.28 21.38 16.24
CA TRP A 174 -7.28 22.85 16.09
C TRP A 174 -7.73 23.35 14.70
N ASN A 175 -8.13 22.45 13.80
CA ASN A 175 -8.45 22.82 12.42
C ASN A 175 -9.89 22.52 12.01
N ASP A 176 -10.72 22.07 12.95
CA ASP A 176 -12.15 21.85 12.75
C ASP A 176 -12.93 22.84 13.63
N GLY A 177 -12.96 24.10 13.17
CA GLY A 177 -13.77 25.15 13.77
C GLY A 177 -15.25 24.97 13.44
N THR A 178 -15.85 23.89 13.92
CA THR A 178 -17.30 23.67 13.81
C THR A 178 -17.79 22.99 15.09
N THR A 179 -17.72 23.72 16.19
CA THR A 179 -18.52 23.40 17.38
C THR A 179 -19.89 24.01 17.21
N ASP A 180 -20.91 23.15 17.26
CA ASP A 180 -22.33 23.45 17.33
C ASP A 180 -22.65 24.68 18.19
N ALA A 181 -23.22 25.71 17.55
CA ALA A 181 -24.08 26.67 18.21
C ALA A 181 -25.02 27.26 17.15
N ASP A 182 -26.31 26.93 17.32
CA ASP A 182 -27.48 27.71 16.93
C ASP A 182 -28.47 26.98 15.99
N THR A 183 -29.22 26.05 16.59
CA THR A 183 -30.51 25.55 16.08
C THR A 183 -31.67 26.26 16.80
N SER A 184 -31.59 27.57 17.03
CA SER A 184 -32.70 28.37 17.61
C SER A 184 -33.54 29.13 16.57
N GLU A 185 -33.17 29.15 15.28
CA GLU A 185 -33.84 30.01 14.29
C GLU A 185 -34.77 29.26 13.31
N TYR A 186 -34.96 27.93 13.45
CA TYR A 186 -35.81 27.14 12.54
C TYR A 186 -37.19 26.77 13.10
N GLU A 187 -37.61 27.35 14.23
CA GLU A 187 -38.99 27.22 14.76
C GLU A 187 -39.84 28.49 14.62
N SER A 188 -39.35 29.53 13.92
CA SER A 188 -40.12 30.78 13.67
C SER A 188 -40.58 30.95 12.21
N MET A 189 -40.66 29.87 11.43
CA MET A 189 -41.24 29.90 10.07
C MET A 189 -42.50 29.04 9.92
N PHE A 190 -43.36 29.06 10.93
CA PHE A 190 -44.81 29.00 10.76
C PHE A 190 -45.42 30.34 11.19
#